data_AF-A0A0K8NVS1-F1
#
_entry.id   AF-A0A0K8NVS1-F1
#
_cell.length_a   1.000
_cell.length_b   1.000
_cell.length_c   1.000
_cell.angle_alpha   90.00
_cell.angle_beta   90.00
_cell.angle_gamma   90.00
#
_symmetry.space_group_name_H-M   'P 1'
#
loop_
_entity.id
_entity.type
_entity.pdbx_description
1 polymer ?
#
loop_
_entity_poly.entity_id
_entity_poly.type
_entity_poly.pdbx_seq_one_letter_code
_entity_poly.pdbx_strand_id
1 'polypeptide(L)'
;MQGLEAMKDAGADAQASMRQLADSSLARLRNWDLSPSQVTALMKSGQPQRTISFPSPVSGIVSEKKALQGMRFMPGEMLYQVTDLSSVWVVADLSEQDIGLIRSGAKARVTTTAYPNEAFDGRITYIYPTMKAETRSVPVRVEMANPAQKLKPAMFAQVEVSVGGKAPVLTVPESAVIDSGTRRIVLVQVKEGRFEPREVEVGARSDNYVEILKGVRDGEQVVVAANFLIDAESNLKAAVGGLGGHSGHGNPAKGAESAALGGAPAGPAASSAPAPAVIGHRAEGTVEGVDLKAGTLSLNHGAVPTLKWPAMTMEFKAANASLLTGLKPGQKVGFEFVERQPGEFMVTSIKAAPGAASPPKPVAPATSAATTSHSGH
;
A
#
# COMPACT_ATOMS: atom_id res chain seq x y z
N MET A 1 56.88 -3.83 31.88
CA MET A 1 57.82 -2.69 32.07
C MET A 1 58.71 -2.89 33.28
N GLN A 2 58.19 -3.20 34.48
CA GLN A 2 59.03 -3.49 35.66
C GLN A 2 60.08 -4.61 35.42
N GLY A 3 59.70 -5.69 34.72
CA GLY A 3 60.66 -6.74 34.34
C GLY A 3 61.73 -6.31 33.31
N LEU A 4 61.47 -5.28 32.51
CA LEU A 4 62.44 -4.69 31.58
C LEU A 4 63.41 -3.75 32.29
N GLU A 5 62.90 -2.94 33.22
CA GLU A 5 63.70 -2.09 34.11
C GLU A 5 64.62 -2.94 35.00
N ALA A 6 64.10 -4.04 35.56
CA ALA A 6 64.89 -4.98 36.37
C ALA A 6 65.99 -5.71 35.58
N MET A 7 65.92 -5.73 34.24
CA MET A 7 66.86 -6.40 33.35
C MET A 7 67.78 -5.42 32.61
N LYS A 8 67.81 -4.14 33.01
CA LYS A 8 68.61 -3.08 32.36
C LYS A 8 70.11 -3.35 32.38
N ASP A 9 70.60 -4.09 33.38
CA ASP A 9 72.01 -4.45 33.53
C ASP A 9 72.30 -5.90 33.08
N ALA A 10 71.30 -6.62 32.55
CA ALA A 10 71.46 -7.97 32.02
C ALA A 10 72.06 -7.99 30.61
N GLY A 11 72.61 -9.14 30.19
CA GLY A 11 73.15 -9.33 28.84
C GLY A 11 72.14 -9.10 27.71
N ALA A 12 72.63 -8.75 26.52
CA ALA A 12 71.81 -8.33 25.38
C ALA A 12 70.70 -9.33 25.01
N ASP A 13 71.00 -10.62 25.04
CA ASP A 13 70.02 -11.69 24.72
C ASP A 13 68.88 -11.76 25.74
N ALA A 14 69.19 -11.52 27.01
CA ALA A 14 68.22 -11.55 28.10
C ALA A 14 67.28 -10.32 28.04
N GLN A 15 67.82 -9.16 27.66
CA GLN A 15 67.02 -7.96 27.40
C GLN A 15 66.09 -8.14 26.19
N ALA A 16 66.61 -8.72 25.09
CA ALA A 16 65.82 -8.98 23.89
C ALA A 16 64.65 -9.93 24.17
N SER A 17 64.91 -11.01 24.91
CA SER A 17 63.90 -11.99 25.33
C SER A 17 62.80 -11.35 26.19
N MET A 18 63.19 -10.49 27.15
CA MET A 18 62.23 -9.78 28.01
C MET A 18 61.39 -8.75 27.25
N ARG A 19 61.97 -8.06 26.25
CA ARG A 19 61.24 -7.17 25.34
C ARG A 19 60.18 -7.94 24.56
N GLN A 20 60.57 -9.05 23.93
CA GLN A 20 59.65 -9.89 23.18
C GLN A 20 58.50 -10.41 24.05
N LEU A 21 58.79 -10.82 25.29
CA LEU A 21 57.75 -11.25 26.23
C LEU A 21 56.77 -10.12 26.57
N ALA A 22 57.28 -8.91 26.83
CA ALA A 22 56.46 -7.74 27.11
C ALA A 22 55.57 -7.39 25.91
N ASP A 23 56.13 -7.38 24.70
CA ASP A 23 55.41 -7.07 23.46
C ASP A 23 54.31 -8.11 23.19
N SER A 24 54.61 -9.40 23.35
CA SER A 24 53.62 -10.48 23.20
C SER A 24 52.47 -10.38 24.22
N SER A 25 52.75 -9.86 25.41
CA SER A 25 51.75 -9.69 26.46
C SER A 25 50.87 -8.46 26.18
N LEU A 26 51.46 -7.36 25.71
CA LEU A 26 50.73 -6.18 25.27
C LEU A 26 49.83 -6.48 24.06
N ALA A 27 50.33 -7.27 23.11
CA ALA A 27 49.54 -7.74 21.97
C ALA A 27 48.31 -8.55 22.43
N ARG A 28 48.48 -9.44 23.42
CA ARG A 28 47.35 -10.17 24.02
C ARG A 28 46.31 -9.26 24.67
N LEU A 29 46.73 -8.23 25.40
CA LEU A 29 45.80 -7.26 26.00
C LEU A 29 45.00 -6.49 24.93
N ARG A 30 45.65 -6.13 23.81
CA ARG A 30 44.97 -5.51 22.67
C ARG A 30 43.97 -6.44 22.01
N ASN A 31 44.30 -7.73 21.89
CA ASN A 31 43.38 -8.75 21.36
C ASN A 31 42.19 -9.05 22.29
N TRP A 32 42.23 -8.58 23.54
CA TRP A 32 41.09 -8.59 24.47
C TRP A 32 40.32 -7.27 24.47
N ASP A 33 40.52 -6.44 23.45
CA ASP A 33 39.86 -5.15 23.26
C ASP A 33 40.06 -4.15 24.42
N LEU A 34 41.13 -4.28 25.20
CA LEU A 34 41.53 -3.22 26.12
C LEU A 34 41.96 -2.00 25.32
N SER A 35 41.41 -0.84 25.67
CA SER A 35 41.72 0.39 24.97
C SER A 35 43.19 0.81 25.17
N PRO A 36 43.79 1.56 24.24
CA PRO A 36 45.17 2.05 24.39
C PRO A 36 45.39 2.85 25.70
N SER A 37 44.37 3.58 26.16
CA SER A 37 44.42 4.32 27.42
C SER A 37 44.42 3.39 28.63
N GLN A 38 43.66 2.29 28.60
CA GLN A 38 43.66 1.27 29.65
C GLN A 38 44.98 0.52 29.72
N VAL A 39 45.55 0.14 28.57
CA VAL A 39 46.87 -0.50 28.51
C VAL A 39 47.95 0.43 29.06
N THR A 40 47.92 1.72 28.69
CA THR A 40 48.86 2.73 29.20
C THR A 40 48.71 2.93 30.71
N ALA A 41 47.48 2.99 31.22
CA ALA A 41 47.21 3.10 32.65
C ALA A 41 47.68 1.87 33.43
N LEU A 42 47.51 0.66 32.87
CA LEU A 42 48.02 -0.58 33.44
C LEU A 42 49.55 -0.59 33.49
N MET A 43 50.21 -0.17 32.41
CA MET A 43 51.67 -0.05 32.34
C MET A 43 52.22 0.95 33.36
N LYS A 44 51.54 2.10 33.52
CA LYS A 44 51.96 3.18 34.42
C LYS A 44 51.72 2.84 35.89
N SER A 45 50.62 2.14 36.20
CA SER A 45 50.30 1.73 37.57
C SER A 45 51.16 0.54 38.03
N GLY A 46 51.52 -0.38 37.13
CA GLY A 46 52.29 -1.57 37.47
C GLY A 46 51.57 -2.55 38.40
N GLN A 47 50.24 -2.40 38.56
CA GLN A 47 49.41 -3.22 39.45
C GLN A 47 48.39 -4.03 38.64
N PRO A 48 48.14 -5.31 38.96
CA PRO A 48 47.11 -6.10 38.30
C PRO A 48 45.71 -5.49 38.46
N GLN A 49 44.99 -5.29 37.36
CA GLN A 49 43.61 -4.80 37.38
C GLN A 49 42.63 -5.98 37.44
N ARG A 50 41.71 -5.95 38.41
CA ARG A 50 40.66 -6.97 38.58
C ARG A 50 39.32 -6.56 37.95
N THR A 51 39.14 -5.27 37.70
CA THR A 51 37.95 -4.70 37.08
C THR A 51 38.37 -3.96 35.82
N ILE A 52 37.58 -4.10 34.77
CA ILE A 52 37.83 -3.46 33.48
C ILE A 52 36.53 -2.78 33.06
N SER A 53 36.64 -1.54 32.59
CA SER A 53 35.53 -0.83 31.98
C SER A 53 35.47 -1.16 30.50
N PHE A 54 34.30 -1.52 29.99
CA PHE A 54 34.11 -1.79 28.57
C PHE A 54 33.43 -0.58 27.92
N PRO A 55 34.16 0.33 27.24
CA PRO A 55 33.55 1.45 26.55
C PRO A 55 32.80 0.97 25.30
N SER A 56 31.81 1.75 24.86
CA SER A 56 31.16 1.49 23.57
C SER A 56 32.16 1.72 22.42
N PRO A 57 32.32 0.78 21.47
CA PRO A 57 33.18 0.97 20.31
C PRO A 57 32.59 1.95 19.29
N VAL A 58 31.29 2.24 19.39
CA VAL A 58 30.56 3.11 18.48
C VAL A 58 29.77 4.17 19.26
N SER A 59 29.53 5.31 18.62
CA SER A 59 28.57 6.29 19.13
C SER A 59 27.15 5.87 18.76
N GLY A 60 26.19 6.12 19.64
CA GLY A 60 24.80 5.78 19.37
C GLY A 60 23.94 5.77 20.64
N ILE A 61 22.73 5.26 20.50
CA ILE A 61 21.76 5.10 21.59
C ILE A 61 21.73 3.64 22.01
N VAL A 62 21.70 3.38 23.32
CA VAL A 62 21.51 2.03 23.85
C VAL A 62 20.07 1.60 23.57
N SER A 63 19.89 0.74 22.58
CA SER A 63 18.58 0.19 22.20
C SER A 63 18.17 -0.98 23.08
N GLU A 64 19.14 -1.73 23.61
CA GLU A 64 18.89 -2.83 24.54
C GLU A 64 19.99 -2.89 25.62
N LYS A 65 19.57 -3.13 26.87
CA LYS A 65 20.47 -3.34 28.02
C LYS A 65 20.12 -4.67 28.68
N LYS A 66 20.93 -5.69 28.41
CA LYS A 66 20.82 -7.02 29.05
C LYS A 66 21.68 -7.14 30.30
N ALA A 67 22.73 -6.32 30.39
CA ALA A 67 23.62 -6.35 31.54
C ALA A 67 23.04 -5.58 32.74
N LEU A 68 22.68 -6.29 33.80
CA LEU A 68 22.29 -5.72 35.08
C LEU A 68 23.35 -5.99 36.16
N GLN A 69 23.37 -5.13 37.18
CA GLN A 69 24.30 -5.26 38.28
C GLN A 69 24.08 -6.57 39.05
N GLY A 70 25.17 -7.26 39.39
CA GLY A 70 25.14 -8.54 40.12
C GLY A 70 24.99 -9.78 39.24
N MET A 71 24.72 -9.62 37.94
CA MET A 71 24.68 -10.74 37.01
C MET A 71 26.07 -11.21 36.59
N ARG A 72 26.20 -12.51 36.36
CA ARG A 72 27.35 -13.12 35.70
C ARG A 72 27.06 -13.24 34.21
N PHE A 73 28.07 -12.96 33.38
CA PHE A 73 27.98 -13.11 31.92
C PHE A 73 29.03 -14.09 31.41
N MET A 74 28.71 -14.75 30.31
CA MET A 74 29.60 -15.67 29.61
C MET A 74 30.12 -15.04 28.30
N PRO A 75 31.29 -15.45 27.78
CA PRO A 75 31.75 -15.03 26.47
C PRO A 75 30.70 -15.33 25.38
N GLY A 76 30.44 -14.33 24.54
CA GLY A 76 29.42 -14.40 23.48
C GLY A 76 28.04 -13.88 23.90
N GLU A 77 27.80 -13.61 25.18
CA GLU A 77 26.56 -12.97 25.62
C GLU A 77 26.54 -11.48 25.28
N MET A 78 25.45 -11.04 24.65
CA MET A 78 25.22 -9.63 24.35
C MET A 78 24.87 -8.87 25.63
N LEU A 79 25.70 -7.91 26.01
CA LEU A 79 25.50 -7.08 27.21
C LEU A 79 24.64 -5.85 26.91
N TYR A 80 24.94 -5.19 25.79
CA TYR A 80 24.28 -3.97 25.32
C TYR A 80 24.14 -4.04 23.80
N GLN A 81 23.07 -3.47 23.29
CA GLN A 81 22.92 -3.15 21.87
C GLN A 81 22.93 -1.64 21.72
N VAL A 82 23.87 -1.13 20.91
CA VAL A 82 24.02 0.29 20.63
C VAL A 82 23.73 0.52 19.15
N THR A 83 22.81 1.43 18.86
CA THR A 83 22.37 1.75 17.51
C THR A 83 22.67 3.21 17.20
N ASP A 84 23.38 3.47 16.11
CA ASP A 84 23.51 4.83 15.58
C ASP A 84 22.26 5.18 14.75
N LEU A 85 21.59 6.27 15.11
CA LEU A 85 20.40 6.79 14.43
C LEU A 85 20.70 8.07 13.64
N SER A 86 21.96 8.44 13.48
CA SER A 86 22.38 9.64 12.72
C SER A 86 22.01 9.58 11.23
N SER A 87 22.01 8.37 10.66
CA SER A 87 21.48 8.04 9.34
C SER A 87 20.50 6.88 9.49
N VAL A 88 19.38 6.95 8.79
CA VAL A 88 18.36 5.89 8.78
C VAL A 88 18.01 5.56 7.34
N TRP A 89 17.50 4.36 7.13
CA TRP A 89 16.97 3.97 5.84
C TRP A 89 15.51 3.56 5.96
N VAL A 90 14.76 3.84 4.89
CA VAL A 90 13.43 3.29 4.65
C VAL A 90 13.56 2.20 3.59
N VAL A 91 12.90 1.08 3.82
CA VAL A 91 12.72 0.03 2.82
C VAL A 91 11.32 0.24 2.23
N ALA A 92 11.28 0.75 1.01
CA ALA A 92 10.04 0.94 0.26
C ALA A 92 9.81 -0.26 -0.66
N ASP A 93 8.59 -0.77 -0.68
CA ASP A 93 8.20 -1.85 -1.57
C ASP A 93 7.64 -1.25 -2.87
N LEU A 94 8.38 -1.40 -3.97
CA LEU A 94 8.03 -0.87 -5.27
C LEU A 94 7.37 -1.95 -6.13
N SER A 95 6.30 -1.63 -6.85
CA SER A 95 5.65 -2.55 -7.79
C SER A 95 6.60 -2.99 -8.91
N GLU A 96 6.44 -4.23 -9.39
CA GLU A 96 7.16 -4.76 -10.56
C GLU A 96 7.08 -3.84 -11.80
N GLN A 97 5.94 -3.18 -12.00
CA GLN A 97 5.71 -2.35 -13.18
C GLN A 97 6.56 -1.06 -13.18
N ASP A 98 6.93 -0.57 -11.99
CA ASP A 98 7.59 0.73 -11.82
C ASP A 98 9.12 0.61 -11.71
N ILE A 99 9.65 -0.61 -11.52
CA ILE A 99 11.08 -0.85 -11.32
C ILE A 99 11.95 -0.32 -12.47
N GLY A 100 11.42 -0.35 -13.69
CA GLY A 100 12.11 0.13 -14.89
C GLY A 100 12.41 1.62 -14.86
N LEU A 101 11.60 2.40 -14.14
CA LEU A 101 11.71 3.86 -14.01
C LEU A 101 12.72 4.28 -12.93
N ILE A 102 13.03 3.38 -12.01
CA ILE A 102 13.86 3.67 -10.84
C ILE A 102 15.33 3.35 -11.12
N ARG A 103 16.23 4.17 -10.56
CA ARG A 103 17.67 4.02 -10.68
C ARG A 103 18.33 4.29 -9.33
N SER A 104 19.42 3.56 -9.05
CA SER A 104 20.28 3.85 -7.91
C SER A 104 20.79 5.30 -7.99
N GLY A 105 20.76 6.00 -6.85
CA GLY A 105 21.13 7.40 -6.76
C GLY A 105 20.01 8.38 -7.10
N ALA A 106 18.80 7.93 -7.45
CA ALA A 106 17.65 8.82 -7.60
C ALA A 106 17.28 9.48 -6.26
N LYS A 107 16.80 10.73 -6.33
CA LYS A 107 16.30 11.48 -5.18
C LYS A 107 14.90 10.98 -4.82
N ALA A 108 14.64 10.87 -3.52
CA ALA A 108 13.34 10.51 -3.00
C ALA A 108 12.96 11.49 -1.89
N ARG A 109 11.68 11.82 -1.81
CA ARG A 109 11.08 12.56 -0.71
C ARG A 109 10.35 11.57 0.18
N VAL A 110 10.63 11.63 1.47
CA VAL A 110 10.03 10.74 2.46
C VAL A 110 9.21 11.54 3.45
N THR A 111 7.99 11.11 3.68
CA THR A 111 7.10 11.68 4.70
C THR A 111 6.68 10.58 5.66
N THR A 112 6.35 10.93 6.90
CA THR A 112 5.92 9.95 7.91
C THR A 112 4.62 10.41 8.54
N THR A 113 3.81 9.46 9.01
CA THR A 113 2.54 9.78 9.68
C THR A 113 2.74 10.60 10.96
N ALA A 114 3.88 10.43 11.64
CA ALA A 114 4.21 11.19 12.85
C ALA A 114 4.55 12.66 12.56
N TYR A 115 5.04 12.95 11.34
CA TYR A 115 5.44 14.29 10.92
C TYR A 115 4.90 14.58 9.50
N PRO A 116 3.57 14.76 9.34
CA PRO A 116 2.94 14.87 8.02
C PRO A 116 3.34 16.16 7.28
N ASN A 117 3.74 17.20 8.01
CA ASN A 117 4.14 18.49 7.44
C ASN A 117 5.67 18.60 7.23
N GLU A 118 6.43 17.55 7.56
CA GLU A 118 7.87 17.53 7.36
C GLU A 118 8.24 16.49 6.31
N ALA A 119 8.98 16.94 5.29
CA ALA A 119 9.54 16.09 4.27
C ALA A 119 11.03 15.88 4.55
N PHE A 120 11.46 14.63 4.48
CA PHE A 120 12.85 14.22 4.63
C PHE A 120 13.41 13.88 3.25
N ASP A 121 14.52 14.53 2.90
CA ASP A 121 15.22 14.24 1.66
C ASP A 121 16.04 12.96 1.81
N GLY A 122 15.83 12.03 0.88
CA GLY A 122 16.51 10.75 0.83
C GLY A 122 17.05 10.41 -0.56
N ARG A 123 17.87 9.36 -0.60
CA ARG A 123 18.44 8.85 -1.83
C ARG A 123 18.34 7.34 -1.90
N ILE A 124 17.97 6.82 -3.07
CA ILE A 124 17.99 5.38 -3.31
C ILE A 124 19.45 4.92 -3.32
N THR A 125 19.84 4.12 -2.33
CA THR A 125 21.20 3.58 -2.22
C THR A 125 21.30 2.14 -2.68
N TYR A 126 20.19 1.40 -2.62
CA TYR A 126 20.18 -0.01 -3.00
C TYR A 126 18.82 -0.43 -3.54
N ILE A 127 18.83 -1.16 -4.64
CA ILE A 127 17.65 -1.83 -5.20
C ILE A 127 17.93 -3.32 -5.04
N TYR A 128 17.07 -4.03 -4.30
CA TYR A 128 17.31 -5.45 -4.05
C TYR A 128 17.17 -6.26 -5.35
N PRO A 129 18.04 -7.26 -5.59
CA PRO A 129 18.04 -8.03 -6.83
C PRO A 129 16.88 -9.03 -6.93
N THR A 130 16.13 -9.21 -5.84
CA THR A 130 15.03 -10.18 -5.72
C THR A 130 13.73 -9.48 -5.39
N MET A 131 12.63 -9.98 -5.96
CA MET A 131 11.27 -9.55 -5.69
C MET A 131 10.64 -10.41 -4.57
N LYS A 132 9.78 -9.79 -3.76
CA LYS A 132 8.87 -10.49 -2.84
C LYS A 132 7.71 -11.08 -3.63
N ALA A 133 7.60 -12.40 -3.68
CA ALA A 133 6.60 -13.10 -4.50
C ALA A 133 5.16 -12.83 -4.04
N GLU A 134 4.97 -12.63 -2.74
CA GLU A 134 3.67 -12.45 -2.08
C GLU A 134 3.02 -11.13 -2.47
N THR A 135 3.81 -10.07 -2.59
CA THR A 135 3.35 -8.71 -2.89
C THR A 135 3.73 -8.24 -4.29
N ARG A 136 4.46 -9.07 -5.05
CA ARG A 136 5.06 -8.72 -6.35
C ARG A 136 5.77 -7.37 -6.34
N SER A 137 6.54 -7.16 -5.28
CA SER A 137 7.24 -5.90 -5.05
C SER A 137 8.74 -6.11 -4.91
N VAL A 138 9.51 -5.14 -5.40
CA VAL A 138 10.96 -5.08 -5.27
C VAL A 138 11.29 -4.13 -4.12
N PRO A 139 11.97 -4.60 -3.07
CA PRO A 139 12.41 -3.73 -1.99
C PRO A 139 13.48 -2.74 -2.47
N VAL A 140 13.32 -1.48 -2.11
CA VAL A 140 14.27 -0.41 -2.42
C VAL A 140 14.67 0.30 -1.13
N ARG A 141 15.97 0.44 -0.90
CA ARG A 141 16.53 1.12 0.26
C ARG A 141 16.77 2.59 -0.06
N VAL A 142 16.08 3.46 0.66
CA VAL A 142 16.26 4.91 0.63
C VAL A 142 16.97 5.34 1.90
N GLU A 143 18.15 5.92 1.78
CA GLU A 143 18.93 6.42 2.91
C GLU A 143 18.67 7.92 3.13
N MET A 144 18.58 8.34 4.40
CA MET A 144 18.27 9.70 4.82
C MET A 144 19.10 10.08 6.05
N ALA A 145 19.54 11.34 6.08
CA ALA A 145 20.14 11.91 7.28
C ALA A 145 19.07 12.16 8.35
N ASN A 146 19.41 11.90 9.61
CA ASN A 146 18.53 12.06 10.76
C ASN A 146 19.23 12.78 11.93
N PRO A 147 19.79 13.99 11.70
CA PRO A 147 20.56 14.71 12.71
C PRO A 147 19.72 15.10 13.94
N ALA A 148 18.42 15.36 13.74
CA ALA A 148 17.49 15.68 14.83
C ALA A 148 16.90 14.44 15.51
N GLN A 149 17.28 13.23 15.08
CA GLN A 149 16.80 11.94 15.61
C GLN A 149 15.26 11.82 15.66
N LYS A 150 14.57 12.51 14.75
CA LYS A 150 13.10 12.47 14.63
C LYS A 150 12.62 11.14 14.04
N LEU A 151 13.37 10.61 13.07
CA LEU A 151 13.06 9.35 12.43
C LEU A 151 13.51 8.20 13.35
N LYS A 152 12.56 7.35 13.73
CA LYS A 152 12.81 6.17 14.56
C LYS A 152 12.65 4.89 13.74
N PRO A 153 13.43 3.83 14.04
CA PRO A 153 13.21 2.53 13.42
C PRO A 153 11.77 2.05 13.60
N ALA A 154 11.31 1.24 12.65
CA ALA A 154 9.94 0.69 12.59
C ALA A 154 8.80 1.72 12.42
N MET A 155 9.10 2.99 12.13
CA MET A 155 8.08 3.95 11.68
C MET A 155 7.62 3.64 10.25
N PHE A 156 6.33 3.86 9.99
CA PHE A 156 5.81 3.91 8.63
C PHE A 156 6.21 5.20 7.94
N ALA A 157 6.52 5.09 6.66
CA ALA A 157 6.91 6.20 5.82
C ALA A 157 6.33 6.04 4.42
N GLN A 158 5.91 7.15 3.83
CA GLN A 158 5.55 7.25 2.42
C GLN A 158 6.78 7.75 1.66
N VAL A 159 7.09 7.13 0.54
CA VAL A 159 8.25 7.48 -0.30
C VAL A 159 7.75 7.91 -1.67
N GLU A 160 8.07 9.14 -2.04
CA GLU A 160 7.84 9.69 -3.37
C GLU A 160 9.19 9.74 -4.10
N VAL A 161 9.33 8.97 -5.17
CA VAL A 161 10.55 8.98 -5.98
C VAL A 161 10.34 9.81 -7.23
N SER A 162 11.19 10.80 -7.44
CA SER A 162 11.16 11.58 -8.67
C SER A 162 11.77 10.75 -9.81
N VAL A 163 10.91 10.18 -10.65
CA VAL A 163 11.29 9.49 -11.88
C VAL A 163 11.40 10.51 -13.01
N GLY A 164 12.64 10.92 -13.31
CA GLY A 164 12.90 11.94 -14.32
C GLY A 164 12.67 11.42 -15.75
N GLY A 165 11.71 12.00 -16.47
CA GLY A 165 11.69 11.99 -17.93
C GLY A 165 12.81 12.88 -18.46
N LYS A 166 13.78 12.31 -19.17
CA LYS A 166 15.00 13.03 -19.60
C LYS A 166 14.78 14.05 -20.74
N ALA A 167 13.57 14.19 -21.25
CA ALA A 167 13.24 15.15 -22.30
C ALA A 167 11.92 15.87 -21.97
N PRO A 168 11.80 17.17 -22.27
CA PRO A 168 10.50 17.82 -22.36
C PRO A 168 9.63 17.04 -23.35
N VAL A 169 8.45 16.63 -22.91
CA VAL A 169 7.47 15.90 -23.73
C VAL A 169 6.21 16.75 -23.86
N LEU A 170 5.52 16.65 -24.99
CA LEU A 170 4.24 17.32 -25.17
C LEU A 170 3.21 16.64 -24.28
N THR A 171 2.56 17.41 -23.41
CA THR A 171 1.54 16.88 -22.51
C THR A 171 0.22 17.63 -22.69
N VAL A 172 -0.87 16.90 -22.42
CA VAL A 172 -2.19 17.48 -22.23
C VAL A 172 -2.70 17.09 -20.84
N PRO A 173 -3.58 17.88 -20.21
CA PRO A 173 -4.25 17.46 -18.99
C PRO A 173 -4.99 16.14 -19.19
N GLU A 174 -4.97 15.24 -18.20
CA GLU A 174 -5.65 13.94 -18.31
C GLU A 174 -7.15 14.11 -18.63
N SER A 175 -7.78 15.15 -18.09
CA SER A 175 -9.19 15.44 -18.35
C SER A 175 -9.52 15.80 -19.81
N ALA A 176 -8.52 16.13 -20.63
CA ALA A 176 -8.69 16.45 -22.05
C ALA A 176 -8.67 15.22 -22.96
N VAL A 177 -8.25 14.05 -22.45
CA VAL A 177 -8.18 12.81 -23.22
C VAL A 177 -9.46 12.01 -23.00
N ILE A 178 -10.18 11.75 -24.08
CA ILE A 178 -11.33 10.84 -24.09
C ILE A 178 -10.82 9.47 -24.52
N ASP A 179 -10.78 8.53 -23.57
CA ASP A 179 -10.37 7.13 -23.81
C ASP A 179 -11.63 6.25 -23.86
N SER A 180 -12.05 5.84 -25.06
CA SER A 180 -13.18 4.91 -25.25
C SER A 180 -12.76 3.45 -25.17
N GLY A 181 -11.51 3.17 -24.78
CA GLY A 181 -10.88 1.84 -24.82
C GLY A 181 -10.43 1.42 -26.22
N THR A 182 -11.21 1.74 -27.25
CA THR A 182 -10.90 1.44 -28.66
C THR A 182 -10.19 2.58 -29.38
N ARG A 183 -10.42 3.83 -28.98
CA ARG A 183 -9.81 5.03 -29.54
C ARG A 183 -9.53 6.02 -28.43
N ARG A 184 -8.48 6.81 -28.62
CA ARG A 184 -8.12 7.91 -27.74
C ARG A 184 -8.19 9.19 -28.54
N ILE A 185 -9.07 10.10 -28.14
CA ILE A 185 -9.30 11.35 -28.87
C ILE A 185 -9.14 12.54 -27.94
N VAL A 186 -8.68 13.66 -28.51
CA VAL A 186 -8.64 14.97 -27.87
C VAL A 186 -9.40 15.95 -28.74
N LEU A 187 -10.21 16.81 -28.12
CA LEU A 187 -10.91 17.89 -28.82
C LEU A 187 -10.00 19.12 -28.90
N VAL A 188 -9.52 19.41 -30.11
CA VAL A 188 -8.65 20.57 -30.38
C VAL A 188 -9.49 21.73 -30.86
N GLN A 189 -9.28 22.92 -30.29
CA GLN A 189 -9.92 24.14 -30.74
C GLN A 189 -9.18 24.69 -31.97
N VAL A 190 -9.84 24.64 -33.13
CA VAL A 190 -9.26 25.12 -34.40
C VAL A 190 -9.57 26.61 -34.61
N LYS A 191 -10.74 27.05 -34.14
CA LYS A 191 -11.18 28.45 -34.10
C LYS A 191 -12.07 28.67 -32.87
N GLU A 192 -12.29 29.92 -32.50
CA GLU A 192 -13.19 30.26 -31.39
C GLU A 192 -14.57 29.60 -31.58
N GLY A 193 -15.00 28.81 -30.59
CA GLY A 193 -16.23 28.01 -30.65
C GLY A 193 -16.24 26.79 -31.59
N ARG A 194 -15.16 26.47 -32.31
CA ARG A 194 -15.08 25.30 -33.22
C ARG A 194 -14.04 24.29 -32.75
N PHE A 195 -14.52 23.11 -32.38
CA PHE A 195 -13.73 21.98 -31.89
C PHE A 195 -13.66 20.87 -32.94
N GLU A 196 -12.50 20.24 -33.05
CA GLU A 196 -12.27 19.10 -33.93
C GLU A 196 -11.77 17.90 -33.11
N PRO A 197 -12.45 16.74 -33.18
CA PRO A 197 -11.96 15.52 -32.56
C PRO A 197 -10.75 15.01 -33.33
N ARG A 198 -9.63 14.85 -32.63
CA ARG A 198 -8.40 14.31 -33.21
C ARG A 198 -7.95 13.09 -32.43
N GLU A 199 -7.66 12.03 -33.16
CA GLU A 199 -7.10 10.81 -32.58
C GLU A 199 -5.66 11.05 -32.15
N VAL A 200 -5.31 10.55 -30.96
CA VAL A 200 -4.00 10.76 -30.34
C VAL A 200 -3.36 9.44 -29.95
N GLU A 201 -2.06 9.34 -30.18
CA GLU A 201 -1.23 8.31 -29.56
C GLU A 201 -0.70 8.87 -28.24
N VAL A 202 -1.08 8.26 -27.11
CA VAL A 202 -0.64 8.67 -25.78
C VAL A 202 0.55 7.84 -25.29
N GLY A 203 1.45 8.48 -24.56
CA GLY A 203 2.64 7.89 -23.95
C GLY A 203 2.48 7.71 -22.43
N ALA A 204 3.53 8.07 -21.68
CA ALA A 204 3.51 8.01 -20.23
C ALA A 204 2.41 8.88 -19.62
N ARG A 205 1.79 8.39 -18.55
CA ARG A 205 0.81 9.14 -17.76
C ARG A 205 1.44 9.54 -16.43
N SER A 206 1.07 10.74 -15.97
CA SER A 206 1.37 11.28 -14.65
C SER A 206 0.07 11.70 -13.98
N ASP A 207 0.10 12.08 -12.71
CA ASP A 207 -1.11 12.34 -11.90
C ASP A 207 -2.09 13.36 -12.52
N ASN A 208 -1.63 14.32 -13.33
CA ASN A 208 -2.49 15.34 -13.94
C ASN A 208 -2.31 15.48 -15.46
N TYR A 209 -1.31 14.83 -16.03
CA TYR A 209 -0.90 15.04 -17.42
C TYR A 209 -0.62 13.72 -18.12
N VAL A 210 -0.97 13.69 -19.40
CA VAL A 210 -0.73 12.57 -20.31
C VAL A 210 0.19 13.04 -21.43
N GLU A 211 1.26 12.29 -21.65
CA GLU A 211 2.16 12.50 -22.78
C GLU A 211 1.43 12.22 -24.10
N ILE A 212 1.59 13.10 -25.09
CA ILE A 212 1.11 12.93 -26.46
C ILE A 212 2.30 12.63 -27.36
N LEU A 213 2.32 11.43 -27.93
CA LEU A 213 3.31 10.99 -28.91
C LEU A 213 2.95 11.47 -30.31
N LYS A 214 1.66 11.45 -30.66
CA LYS A 214 1.13 11.96 -31.93
C LYS A 214 -0.28 12.50 -31.80
N GLY A 215 -0.63 13.43 -32.68
CA GLY A 215 -2.00 13.94 -32.88
C GLY A 215 -2.13 15.42 -32.51
N VAL A 216 -1.61 15.84 -31.37
CA VAL A 216 -1.65 17.26 -30.95
C VAL A 216 -0.27 17.89 -31.17
N ARG A 217 -0.24 19.19 -31.50
CA ARG A 217 0.99 19.98 -31.61
C ARG A 217 1.08 20.96 -30.45
N ASP A 218 2.31 21.36 -30.13
CA ASP A 218 2.55 22.41 -29.14
C ASP A 218 1.84 23.72 -29.52
N GLY A 219 1.24 24.38 -28.53
CA GLY A 219 0.44 25.60 -28.69
C GLY A 219 -1.02 25.38 -29.13
N GLU A 220 -1.45 24.16 -29.45
CA GLU A 220 -2.86 23.88 -29.75
C GLU A 220 -3.71 23.86 -28.46
N GLN A 221 -4.86 24.55 -28.48
CA GLN A 221 -5.77 24.60 -27.34
C GLN A 221 -6.64 23.34 -27.29
N VAL A 222 -6.68 22.67 -26.13
CA VAL A 222 -7.43 21.44 -25.91
C VAL A 222 -8.50 21.63 -24.85
N VAL A 223 -9.64 20.98 -25.02
CA VAL A 223 -10.77 21.11 -24.09
C VAL A 223 -10.57 20.24 -22.86
N VAL A 224 -10.55 20.84 -21.67
CA VAL A 224 -10.29 20.14 -20.39
C VAL A 224 -11.54 19.80 -19.56
N ALA A 225 -12.71 20.38 -19.89
CA ALA A 225 -13.87 20.42 -18.98
C ALA A 225 -15.25 20.22 -19.63
N ALA A 226 -15.35 19.71 -20.86
CA ALA A 226 -16.64 19.58 -21.56
C ALA A 226 -16.91 18.20 -22.16
N ASN A 227 -16.28 17.14 -21.64
CA ASN A 227 -16.46 15.76 -22.13
C ASN A 227 -17.91 15.26 -22.06
N PHE A 228 -18.76 15.85 -21.21
CA PHE A 228 -20.16 15.43 -21.07
C PHE A 228 -21.15 16.22 -21.95
N LEU A 229 -20.87 17.51 -22.23
CA LEU A 229 -21.81 18.38 -22.96
C LEU A 229 -21.63 18.28 -24.47
N ILE A 230 -20.40 18.10 -24.96
CA ILE A 230 -20.11 18.06 -26.40
C ILE A 230 -20.53 16.71 -27.01
N ASP A 231 -20.40 15.63 -26.24
CA ASP A 231 -20.77 14.28 -26.69
C ASP A 231 -22.30 14.11 -26.79
N ALA A 232 -23.05 14.80 -25.91
CA ALA A 232 -24.51 14.87 -25.96
C ALA A 232 -25.01 15.64 -27.20
N GLU A 233 -24.35 16.72 -27.59
CA GLU A 233 -24.74 17.52 -28.76
C GLU A 233 -24.33 16.86 -30.09
N SER A 234 -23.16 16.21 -30.12
CA SER A 234 -22.65 15.52 -31.31
C SER A 234 -23.45 14.26 -31.64
N ASN A 235 -23.83 13.46 -30.62
CA ASN A 235 -24.73 12.32 -30.81
C ASN A 235 -26.15 12.75 -31.19
N LEU A 236 -26.66 13.85 -30.64
CA LEU A 236 -27.97 14.38 -31.02
C LEU A 236 -27.98 14.82 -32.50
N LYS A 237 -26.91 15.46 -32.97
CA LYS A 237 -26.79 15.89 -34.37
C LYS A 237 -26.63 14.71 -35.34
N ALA A 238 -25.92 13.66 -34.93
CA ALA A 238 -25.83 12.41 -35.69
C ALA A 238 -27.18 11.66 -35.75
N ALA A 239 -27.96 11.66 -34.67
CA ALA A 239 -29.29 11.05 -34.62
C ALA A 239 -30.33 11.81 -35.46
N VAL A 240 -30.27 13.15 -35.49
CA VAL A 240 -31.19 13.99 -36.28
C VAL A 240 -30.83 13.97 -37.78
N GLY A 241 -29.55 13.83 -38.14
CA GLY A 241 -29.11 13.70 -39.53
C GLY A 241 -29.55 12.39 -40.23
N GLY A 242 -29.87 11.34 -39.46
CA GLY A 242 -30.37 10.06 -39.99
C GLY A 242 -31.86 10.01 -40.32
N LEU A 243 -32.64 11.03 -39.93
CA LEU A 243 -34.10 11.07 -40.06
C LEU A 243 -34.60 11.83 -41.31
N GLY A 244 -33.71 12.36 -42.14
CA GLY A 244 -34.06 13.21 -43.29
C GLY A 244 -33.51 12.71 -44.62
N GLY A 245 -34.06 11.61 -45.17
CA GLY A 245 -33.79 11.25 -46.56
C GLY A 245 -34.14 9.83 -46.98
N HIS A 246 -35.40 9.59 -47.37
CA HIS A 246 -35.77 9.06 -48.70
C HIS A 246 -37.23 8.57 -48.73
N SER A 247 -38.04 9.23 -49.56
CA SER A 247 -39.34 8.75 -50.03
C SER A 247 -39.22 8.35 -51.50
N GLY A 248 -39.80 7.20 -51.87
CA GLY A 248 -40.49 7.05 -53.16
C GLY A 248 -40.03 5.94 -54.13
N HIS A 249 -40.91 4.92 -54.26
CA HIS A 249 -41.22 4.06 -55.44
C HIS A 249 -40.26 2.90 -55.79
N GLY A 250 -40.69 1.66 -56.07
CA GLY A 250 -42.01 1.03 -56.10
C GLY A 250 -41.97 -0.42 -56.69
N ASN A 251 -42.81 -1.31 -56.12
CA ASN A 251 -43.44 -2.55 -56.66
C ASN A 251 -42.60 -3.84 -57.00
N PRO A 252 -43.22 -5.04 -57.11
CA PRO A 252 -42.99 -6.13 -56.15
C PRO A 252 -42.81 -7.55 -56.76
N ALA A 253 -42.83 -8.55 -55.89
CA ALA A 253 -43.27 -9.95 -56.07
C ALA A 253 -42.25 -11.00 -56.57
N LYS A 254 -41.84 -11.84 -55.62
CA LYS A 254 -41.96 -13.33 -55.52
C LYS A 254 -40.90 -13.79 -54.52
N GLY A 255 -41.14 -14.53 -53.45
CA GLY A 255 -42.23 -15.42 -53.05
C GLY A 255 -41.56 -16.58 -52.28
N ALA A 256 -42.29 -17.12 -51.29
CA ALA A 256 -41.98 -18.28 -50.42
C ALA A 256 -41.22 -17.96 -49.11
N GLU A 257 -41.94 -17.71 -48.01
CA GLU A 257 -42.33 -18.68 -46.93
C GLU A 257 -41.25 -18.71 -45.83
N SER A 258 -41.33 -18.12 -44.63
CA SER A 258 -42.36 -17.86 -43.60
C SER A 258 -42.98 -19.09 -42.93
N ALA A 259 -42.41 -19.51 -41.80
CA ALA A 259 -43.09 -19.64 -40.50
C ALA A 259 -42.01 -19.92 -39.43
N ALA A 260 -41.66 -19.02 -38.51
CA ALA A 260 -42.40 -18.31 -37.46
C ALA A 260 -42.16 -18.92 -36.07
N LEU A 261 -42.23 -18.03 -35.06
CA LEU A 261 -42.11 -18.20 -33.61
C LEU A 261 -40.64 -18.07 -33.12
N GLY A 262 -40.22 -17.05 -32.39
CA GLY A 262 -40.92 -16.05 -31.59
C GLY A 262 -40.16 -15.93 -30.25
N GLY A 263 -39.69 -14.73 -29.89
CA GLY A 263 -39.09 -14.51 -28.57
C GLY A 263 -38.07 -13.38 -28.54
N ALA A 264 -38.45 -12.27 -27.91
CA ALA A 264 -37.56 -11.19 -27.50
C ALA A 264 -36.52 -11.66 -26.47
N PRO A 265 -35.38 -10.96 -26.39
CA PRO A 265 -34.89 -10.47 -25.11
C PRO A 265 -34.68 -8.95 -25.19
N ALA A 266 -35.25 -8.15 -24.29
CA ALA A 266 -34.66 -7.84 -22.98
C ALA A 266 -33.24 -7.28 -23.13
N GLY A 267 -33.11 -5.96 -23.05
CA GLY A 267 -31.80 -5.27 -23.12
C GLY A 267 -30.94 -5.50 -21.87
N PRO A 268 -29.61 -5.32 -21.97
CA PRO A 268 -28.77 -5.02 -20.83
C PRO A 268 -28.54 -3.50 -20.78
N ALA A 269 -29.00 -2.80 -19.74
CA ALA A 269 -28.36 -2.72 -18.43
C ALA A 269 -26.95 -2.12 -18.50
N ALA A 270 -26.83 -0.91 -17.97
CA ALA A 270 -25.61 -0.13 -17.82
C ALA A 270 -24.47 -0.97 -17.23
N SER A 271 -23.29 -0.87 -17.85
CA SER A 271 -22.05 -1.44 -17.34
C SER A 271 -21.14 -0.30 -16.88
N SER A 272 -21.02 -0.15 -15.57
CA SER A 272 -20.00 0.61 -14.87
C SER A 272 -18.63 -0.05 -15.08
N ALA A 273 -17.61 0.73 -15.44
CA ALA A 273 -16.23 0.29 -15.53
C ALA A 273 -15.63 -0.10 -14.15
N PRO A 274 -14.58 -0.95 -14.10
CA PRO A 274 -14.16 -1.65 -12.90
C PRO A 274 -13.24 -0.82 -11.99
N ALA A 275 -13.45 -0.93 -10.68
CA ALA A 275 -12.53 -0.51 -9.64
C ALA A 275 -11.30 -1.45 -9.56
N PRO A 276 -10.14 -1.00 -9.02
CA PRO A 276 -8.96 -1.85 -8.85
C PRO A 276 -9.30 -3.11 -8.06
N ALA A 277 -8.81 -4.26 -8.52
CA ALA A 277 -9.04 -5.56 -7.92
C ALA A 277 -8.32 -5.70 -6.57
N VAL A 278 -8.90 -5.12 -5.53
CA VAL A 278 -8.84 -5.68 -4.17
C VAL A 278 -9.61 -7.00 -4.25
N ILE A 279 -9.14 -8.07 -3.61
CA ILE A 279 -9.92 -9.31 -3.52
C ILE A 279 -11.18 -8.98 -2.71
N GLY A 280 -12.24 -8.58 -3.40
CA GLY A 280 -13.54 -8.33 -2.81
C GLY A 280 -14.14 -9.66 -2.40
N HIS A 281 -14.47 -9.79 -1.12
CA HIS A 281 -15.20 -10.93 -0.61
C HIS A 281 -16.69 -10.69 -0.85
N ARG A 282 -17.39 -11.70 -1.37
CA ARG A 282 -18.84 -11.65 -1.56
C ARG A 282 -19.50 -12.55 -0.53
N ALA A 283 -20.57 -12.04 0.06
CA ALA A 283 -21.40 -12.78 1.00
C ALA A 283 -22.88 -12.41 0.83
N GLU A 284 -23.74 -13.30 1.28
CA GLU A 284 -25.17 -13.03 1.44
C GLU A 284 -25.50 -13.00 2.93
N GLY A 285 -26.43 -12.15 3.33
CA GLY A 285 -26.78 -11.99 4.73
C GLY A 285 -28.11 -11.28 4.94
N THR A 286 -28.45 -11.11 6.21
CA THR A 286 -29.62 -10.36 6.66
C THR A 286 -29.15 -9.17 7.48
N VAL A 287 -29.71 -7.99 7.20
CA VAL A 287 -29.42 -6.77 7.95
C VAL A 287 -30.03 -6.90 9.35
N GLU A 288 -29.21 -6.81 10.39
CA GLU A 288 -29.67 -6.81 11.79
C GLU A 288 -29.82 -5.38 12.32
N GLY A 289 -28.94 -4.47 11.90
CA GLY A 289 -28.98 -3.07 12.33
C GLY A 289 -28.15 -2.17 11.44
N VAL A 290 -28.51 -0.88 11.41
CA VAL A 290 -27.81 0.16 10.64
C VAL A 290 -27.63 1.37 11.53
N ASP A 291 -26.39 1.81 11.70
CA ASP A 291 -26.05 3.07 12.37
C ASP A 291 -25.55 4.09 11.34
N LEU A 292 -26.45 4.98 10.93
CA LEU A 292 -26.15 6.05 9.97
C LEU A 292 -25.17 7.10 10.52
N LYS A 293 -25.06 7.25 11.85
CA LYS A 293 -24.13 8.22 12.48
C LYS A 293 -22.72 7.64 12.54
N ALA A 294 -22.59 6.36 12.89
CA ALA A 294 -21.31 5.66 12.91
C ALA A 294 -20.83 5.21 11.51
N GLY A 295 -21.76 5.16 10.53
CA GLY A 295 -21.47 4.65 9.20
C GLY A 295 -21.27 3.12 9.18
N THR A 296 -21.89 2.42 10.11
CA THR A 296 -21.74 0.97 10.31
C THR A 296 -23.07 0.24 10.11
N LEU A 297 -22.97 -1.05 9.81
CA LEU A 297 -24.11 -1.92 9.62
C LEU A 297 -23.80 -3.32 10.18
N SER A 298 -24.72 -3.88 10.94
CA SER A 298 -24.62 -5.24 11.49
C SER A 298 -25.31 -6.21 10.54
N LEU A 299 -24.58 -7.22 10.06
CA LEU A 299 -25.11 -8.27 9.20
C LEU A 299 -24.93 -9.64 9.84
N ASN A 300 -26.01 -10.42 9.83
CA ASN A 300 -25.93 -11.87 9.94
C ASN A 300 -25.61 -12.43 8.54
N HIS A 301 -24.36 -12.81 8.30
CA HIS A 301 -23.92 -13.28 7.00
C HIS A 301 -23.76 -14.80 6.97
N GLY A 302 -23.98 -15.40 5.80
CA GLY A 302 -23.67 -16.80 5.53
C GLY A 302 -22.16 -17.06 5.47
N ALA A 303 -21.74 -18.30 5.24
CA ALA A 303 -20.32 -18.63 5.15
C ALA A 303 -19.61 -17.81 4.05
N VAL A 304 -18.38 -17.38 4.33
CA VAL A 304 -17.53 -16.63 3.38
C VAL A 304 -16.33 -17.51 3.01
N PRO A 305 -16.40 -18.30 1.92
CA PRO A 305 -15.40 -19.33 1.61
C PRO A 305 -13.98 -18.77 1.44
N THR A 306 -13.86 -17.55 0.89
CA THR A 306 -12.58 -16.88 0.64
C THR A 306 -11.82 -16.54 1.92
N LEU A 307 -12.52 -16.37 3.04
CA LEU A 307 -11.95 -16.07 4.35
C LEU A 307 -12.07 -17.25 5.34
N LYS A 308 -12.63 -18.38 4.90
CA LYS A 308 -12.97 -19.55 5.74
C LYS A 308 -13.82 -19.20 6.96
N TRP A 309 -14.66 -18.16 6.84
CA TRP A 309 -15.57 -17.78 7.92
C TRP A 309 -16.86 -18.60 7.90
N PRO A 310 -17.33 -19.08 9.06
CA PRO A 310 -18.66 -19.67 9.18
C PRO A 310 -19.74 -18.59 9.07
N ALA A 311 -21.00 -19.01 9.03
CA ALA A 311 -22.12 -18.07 9.14
C ALA A 311 -22.13 -17.45 10.55
N MET A 312 -22.15 -16.12 10.64
CA MET A 312 -22.13 -15.38 11.91
C MET A 312 -22.60 -13.94 11.74
N THR A 313 -22.87 -13.28 12.86
CA THR A 313 -23.24 -11.85 12.89
C THR A 313 -22.03 -10.99 13.19
N MET A 314 -21.79 -9.99 12.35
CA MET A 314 -20.69 -9.03 12.52
C MET A 314 -21.10 -7.62 12.11
N GLU A 315 -20.37 -6.65 12.65
CA GLU A 315 -20.44 -5.26 12.23
C GLU A 315 -19.46 -5.00 11.07
N PHE A 316 -19.95 -4.26 10.07
CA PHE A 316 -19.17 -3.81 8.93
C PHE A 316 -19.27 -2.30 8.80
N LYS A 317 -18.19 -1.67 8.32
CA LYS A 317 -18.19 -0.25 7.95
C LYS A 317 -18.69 -0.08 6.52
N ALA A 318 -19.53 0.91 6.23
CA ALA A 318 -19.89 1.21 4.86
C ALA A 318 -18.83 2.09 4.18
N ALA A 319 -18.47 1.79 2.93
CA ALA A 319 -17.54 2.62 2.16
C ALA A 319 -18.07 4.05 1.91
N ASN A 320 -19.39 4.23 1.94
CA ASN A 320 -20.03 5.54 1.91
C ASN A 320 -21.45 5.45 2.50
N ALA A 321 -21.99 6.59 2.93
CA ALA A 321 -23.31 6.65 3.58
C ALA A 321 -24.48 6.23 2.67
N SER A 322 -24.33 6.35 1.34
CA SER A 322 -25.41 5.99 0.41
C SER A 322 -25.72 4.49 0.38
N LEU A 323 -24.75 3.64 0.73
CA LEU A 323 -24.94 2.20 0.85
C LEU A 323 -25.85 1.81 2.01
N LEU A 324 -25.98 2.68 3.02
CA LEU A 324 -26.82 2.43 4.20
C LEU A 324 -28.27 2.90 4.00
N THR A 325 -28.49 3.79 3.04
CA THR A 325 -29.78 4.43 2.80
C THR A 325 -30.80 3.42 2.29
N GLY A 326 -31.93 3.29 2.98
CA GLY A 326 -33.05 2.44 2.57
C GLY A 326 -32.94 0.97 3.00
N LEU A 327 -31.87 0.58 3.71
CA LEU A 327 -31.76 -0.74 4.33
C LEU A 327 -32.65 -0.82 5.57
N LYS A 328 -33.34 -1.95 5.74
CA LYS A 328 -34.19 -2.22 6.90
C LYS A 328 -33.68 -3.45 7.68
N PRO A 329 -33.76 -3.46 9.02
CA PRO A 329 -33.56 -4.68 9.78
C PRO A 329 -34.47 -5.82 9.28
N GLY A 330 -33.93 -7.03 9.18
CA GLY A 330 -34.56 -8.21 8.58
C GLY A 330 -34.44 -8.32 7.06
N GLN A 331 -33.85 -7.34 6.37
CA GLN A 331 -33.71 -7.37 4.91
C GLN A 331 -32.58 -8.29 4.45
N LYS A 332 -32.89 -9.19 3.51
CA LYS A 332 -31.87 -10.02 2.84
C LYS A 332 -31.10 -9.21 1.81
N VAL A 333 -29.78 -9.33 1.85
CA VAL A 333 -28.84 -8.56 1.04
C VAL A 333 -27.73 -9.46 0.52
N GLY A 334 -27.32 -9.24 -0.72
CA GLY A 334 -26.02 -9.67 -1.23
C GLY A 334 -25.07 -8.48 -1.14
N PHE A 335 -23.86 -8.70 -0.61
CA PHE A 335 -22.90 -7.62 -0.39
C PHE A 335 -21.48 -8.05 -0.73
N GLU A 336 -20.69 -7.05 -1.13
CA GLU A 336 -19.26 -7.18 -1.38
C GLU A 336 -18.52 -6.29 -0.38
N PHE A 337 -17.42 -6.81 0.16
CA PHE A 337 -16.62 -6.12 1.15
C PHE A 337 -15.14 -6.42 0.97
N VAL A 338 -14.30 -5.53 1.52
CA VAL A 338 -12.85 -5.64 1.49
C VAL A 338 -12.31 -5.45 2.92
N GLU A 339 -11.19 -6.10 3.23
CA GLU A 339 -10.43 -5.80 4.43
C GLU A 339 -9.50 -4.61 4.14
N ARG A 340 -9.63 -3.52 4.89
CA ARG A 340 -8.79 -2.32 4.72
C ARG A 340 -7.59 -2.31 5.67
N GLN A 341 -7.78 -2.85 6.87
CA GLN A 341 -6.77 -3.10 7.89
C GLN A 341 -7.11 -4.42 8.59
N PRO A 342 -6.15 -5.10 9.26
CA PRO A 342 -6.43 -6.32 10.00
C PRO A 342 -7.63 -6.17 10.95
N GLY A 343 -8.74 -6.84 10.63
CA GLY A 343 -9.99 -6.77 11.39
C GLY A 343 -10.96 -5.63 11.05
N GLU A 344 -10.64 -4.75 10.09
CA GLU A 344 -11.54 -3.71 9.59
C GLU A 344 -12.13 -4.08 8.22
N PHE A 345 -13.39 -4.51 8.23
CA PHE A 345 -14.12 -4.95 7.05
C PHE A 345 -15.06 -3.86 6.55
N MET A 346 -14.87 -3.45 5.30
CA MET A 346 -15.60 -2.35 4.69
C MET A 346 -16.43 -2.83 3.50
N VAL A 347 -17.74 -2.64 3.58
CA VAL A 347 -18.72 -2.97 2.52
C VAL A 347 -18.60 -1.93 1.40
N THR A 348 -18.29 -2.40 0.19
CA THR A 348 -18.12 -1.58 -1.02
C THR A 348 -19.35 -1.60 -1.91
N SER A 349 -20.19 -2.63 -1.79
CA SER A 349 -21.44 -2.78 -2.54
C SER A 349 -22.43 -3.58 -1.73
N ILE A 350 -23.70 -3.16 -1.73
CA ILE A 350 -24.80 -3.90 -1.11
C ILE A 350 -26.04 -3.78 -1.99
N LYS A 351 -26.69 -4.92 -2.24
CA LYS A 351 -27.92 -4.99 -3.04
C LYS A 351 -28.94 -5.84 -2.32
N ALA A 352 -30.19 -5.41 -2.34
CA ALA A 352 -31.30 -6.24 -1.91
C ALA A 352 -31.34 -7.51 -2.77
N ALA A 353 -31.42 -8.68 -2.13
CA ALA A 353 -31.62 -9.92 -2.85
C ALA A 353 -33.05 -9.95 -3.43
N PRO A 354 -33.28 -10.41 -4.69
CA PRO A 354 -34.62 -10.51 -5.23
C PRO A 354 -35.51 -11.51 -4.44
N GLY A 355 -36.47 -10.97 -3.68
CA GLY A 355 -37.77 -11.56 -3.37
C GLY A 355 -37.85 -12.64 -2.27
N ALA A 356 -38.39 -12.25 -1.11
CA ALA A 356 -39.46 -13.00 -0.44
C ALA A 356 -40.45 -12.02 0.20
N ALA A 357 -41.73 -12.31 0.05
CA ALA A 357 -42.89 -11.47 0.29
C ALA A 357 -43.07 -10.97 1.73
N SER A 358 -43.96 -9.97 1.86
CA SER A 358 -44.45 -9.34 3.09
C SER A 358 -44.63 -10.31 4.27
N PRO A 359 -44.35 -9.88 5.52
CA PRO A 359 -44.56 -10.72 6.69
C PRO A 359 -46.06 -10.99 6.92
N PRO A 360 -46.45 -12.22 7.32
CA PRO A 360 -47.81 -12.48 7.75
C PRO A 360 -48.09 -11.81 9.12
N LYS A 361 -49.36 -11.42 9.28
CA LYS A 361 -49.97 -10.76 10.45
C LYS A 361 -49.78 -11.59 11.75
N PRO A 362 -49.72 -10.98 12.95
CA PRO A 362 -49.45 -11.70 14.19
C PRO A 362 -50.58 -12.67 14.54
N VAL A 363 -50.23 -13.93 14.85
CA VAL A 363 -51.13 -14.91 15.46
C VAL A 363 -50.99 -14.81 16.99
N ALA A 364 -52.12 -14.68 17.66
CA ALA A 364 -52.26 -14.61 19.12
C ALA A 364 -51.79 -15.91 19.82
N PRO A 365 -51.42 -15.86 21.12
CA PRO A 365 -50.87 -17.00 21.82
C PRO A 365 -51.95 -18.05 22.15
N ALA A 366 -51.72 -19.29 21.74
CA ALA A 366 -52.48 -20.44 22.21
C ALA A 366 -51.79 -21.07 23.42
N THR A 367 -52.45 -20.97 24.57
CA THR A 367 -52.23 -21.76 25.78
C THR A 367 -52.41 -23.25 25.49
N SER A 368 -51.50 -24.10 25.97
CA SER A 368 -51.78 -25.52 26.19
C SER A 368 -50.99 -26.01 27.40
N ALA A 369 -51.74 -26.39 28.42
CA ALA A 369 -51.28 -26.91 29.69
C ALA A 369 -50.62 -28.29 29.54
N ALA A 370 -49.59 -28.52 30.34
CA ALA A 370 -49.05 -29.85 30.61
C ALA A 370 -49.90 -30.53 31.69
N THR A 371 -50.47 -31.68 31.35
CA THR A 371 -51.01 -32.66 32.31
C THR A 371 -50.12 -33.89 32.26
N THR A 372 -49.29 -34.05 33.29
CA THR A 372 -48.58 -35.31 33.59
C THR A 372 -49.34 -36.00 34.71
N SER A 373 -49.95 -37.14 34.41
CA SER A 373 -50.46 -38.08 35.41
C SER A 373 -49.32 -39.01 35.86
N HIS A 374 -49.06 -39.07 37.16
CA HIS A 374 -48.35 -40.17 37.79
C HIS A 374 -49.17 -40.62 39.01
N SER A 375 -49.79 -41.79 38.88
CA SER A 375 -50.39 -42.51 40.00
C SER A 375 -49.29 -43.30 40.71
N GLY A 376 -49.13 -43.06 42.02
CA GLY A 376 -48.44 -43.96 42.92
C GLY A 376 -49.39 -45.02 43.46
N HIS A 377 -48.84 -46.21 43.69
CA HIS A 377 -49.26 -47.13 44.74
C HIS A 377 -48.03 -47.54 45.52
#